data_AF-A0A438C3G5-F1
#
_entry.id   AF-A0A438C3G5-F1
#
_cell.length_a   1.000
_cell.length_b   1.000
_cell.length_c   1.000
_cell.angle_alpha   90.00
_cell.angle_beta   90.00
_cell.angle_gamma   90.00
#
_symmetry.space_group_name_H-M   'P 1'
#
loop_
_entity.id
_entity.type
_entity.pdbx_description
1 polymer ?
#
loop_
_entity_poly.entity_id
_entity_poly.type
_entity_poly.pdbx_seq_one_letter_code
_entity_poly.pdbx_strand_id
1 'polypeptide(L)'
;MQSRGICQTDGMLGYFQHVKLTLHYQSLPFWLALMRDLVSKPKIVAPAAGDGSVDNNPGSGSGQVDNEKRKLQSFVNDDICGTMLDVCFQRLLKREKVLPGTSFSLGPLELWSDDFEGKGEFSQYRSRLLELARFVASDKPLIAAIKVSERIATIIKSLLLSPMSAQHANGVREYCKCGFDGSNEYLGGSSETQLALCRIFEGLLQQLLSLKWTEPALVEVLGHYLDALGLFLKYFPEGVGSVINKLFELLTSLPFVVKDPKTSSARYARLQICTSFVRLAKSAEKSLLPHMKGLRLEQELPEACWVRVEP
;
A
#
# COMPACT_ATOMS: atom_id res chain seq x y z
N MET A 1 -22.32 20.37 20.53
CA MET A 1 -21.87 20.32 19.12
C MET A 1 -20.97 19.11 18.85
N GLN A 2 -19.99 18.79 19.70
CA GLN A 2 -19.07 17.65 19.52
C GLN A 2 -19.80 16.28 19.44
N SER A 3 -20.79 16.04 20.29
CA SER A 3 -21.63 14.82 20.22
C SER A 3 -22.45 14.69 18.92
N ARG A 4 -22.87 15.80 18.29
CA ARG A 4 -23.55 15.74 16.98
C ARG A 4 -22.58 15.43 15.83
N GLY A 5 -21.34 15.92 15.91
CA GLY A 5 -20.29 15.62 14.93
C GLY A 5 -19.87 14.15 14.96
N ILE A 6 -19.73 13.56 16.14
CA ILE A 6 -19.39 12.13 16.32
C ILE A 6 -20.52 11.23 15.78
N CYS A 7 -21.79 11.53 16.10
CA CYS A 7 -22.91 10.78 15.53
C CYS A 7 -22.98 10.88 13.99
N GLN A 8 -22.50 11.98 13.41
CA GLN A 8 -22.46 12.16 11.96
C GLN A 8 -21.33 11.34 11.33
N THR A 9 -20.14 11.28 11.95
CA THR A 9 -19.04 10.44 11.45
C THR A 9 -19.35 8.95 11.56
N ASP A 10 -19.99 8.51 12.64
CA ASP A 10 -20.39 7.11 12.81
C ASP A 10 -21.46 6.71 11.78
N GLY A 11 -22.44 7.60 11.53
CA GLY A 11 -23.43 7.40 10.47
C GLY A 11 -22.81 7.29 9.08
N MET A 12 -21.87 8.19 8.75
CA MET A 12 -21.14 8.15 7.49
C MET A 12 -20.22 6.92 7.35
N LEU A 13 -19.74 6.37 8.46
CA LEU A 13 -18.93 5.15 8.46
C LEU A 13 -19.81 3.95 8.17
N GLY A 14 -21.03 3.92 8.74
CA GLY A 14 -22.04 2.93 8.42
C GLY A 14 -22.38 2.90 6.93
N TYR A 15 -22.52 4.06 6.28
CA TYR A 15 -22.72 4.12 4.83
C TYR A 15 -21.50 3.62 4.05
N PHE A 16 -20.29 3.90 4.51
CA PHE A 16 -19.06 3.45 3.87
C PHE A 16 -18.85 1.95 3.99
N GLN A 17 -19.16 1.35 5.14
CA GLN A 17 -19.12 -0.09 5.35
C GLN A 17 -20.32 -0.83 4.75
N HIS A 18 -21.30 -0.09 4.23
CA HIS A 18 -22.58 -0.64 3.84
C HIS A 18 -22.43 -1.74 2.80
N VAL A 19 -23.24 -2.80 2.93
CA VAL A 19 -23.23 -3.97 2.04
C VAL A 19 -23.48 -3.56 0.58
N LYS A 20 -24.53 -2.75 0.36
CA LYS A 20 -24.87 -2.17 -0.96
C LYS A 20 -23.80 -1.23 -1.48
N LEU A 21 -23.35 -1.45 -2.72
CA LEU A 21 -22.30 -0.65 -3.35
C LEU A 21 -22.69 0.81 -3.52
N THR A 22 -23.95 1.08 -3.88
CA THR A 22 -24.43 2.45 -4.12
C THR A 22 -24.28 3.33 -2.89
N LEU A 23 -24.60 2.80 -1.70
CA LEU A 23 -24.50 3.54 -0.44
C LEU A 23 -23.04 3.78 -0.05
N HIS A 24 -22.19 2.77 -0.21
CA HIS A 24 -20.75 2.94 -0.08
C HIS A 24 -20.22 4.03 -1.02
N TYR A 25 -20.55 3.94 -2.32
CA TYR A 25 -20.09 4.86 -3.35
C TYR A 25 -20.52 6.31 -3.08
N GLN A 26 -21.75 6.52 -2.59
CA GLN A 26 -22.25 7.85 -2.22
C GLN A 26 -21.53 8.46 -1.00
N SER A 27 -21.02 7.64 -0.08
CA SER A 27 -20.28 8.11 1.09
C SER A 27 -18.79 8.42 0.81
N LEU A 28 -18.22 7.84 -0.24
CA LEU A 28 -16.79 7.99 -0.58
C LEU A 28 -16.35 9.46 -0.77
N PRO A 29 -17.10 10.35 -1.46
CA PRO A 29 -16.72 11.75 -1.59
C PRO A 29 -16.61 12.49 -0.26
N PHE A 30 -17.49 12.17 0.71
CA PHE A 30 -17.42 12.77 2.05
C PHE A 30 -16.11 12.41 2.75
N TRP A 31 -15.74 11.13 2.73
CA TRP A 31 -14.51 10.66 3.37
C TRP A 31 -13.25 11.19 2.69
N LEU A 32 -13.26 11.30 1.36
CA LEU A 32 -12.17 11.92 0.62
C LEU A 32 -11.98 13.38 0.99
N ALA A 33 -13.06 14.17 1.07
CA ALA A 33 -12.98 15.56 1.47
C ALA A 33 -12.46 15.70 2.91
N LEU A 34 -13.05 14.95 3.85
CA LEU A 34 -12.68 14.99 5.26
C LEU A 34 -11.21 14.63 5.49
N MET A 35 -10.75 13.52 4.90
CA MET A 35 -9.37 13.07 5.07
C MET A 35 -8.36 13.97 4.35
N ARG A 36 -8.74 14.55 3.21
CA ARG A 36 -7.91 15.57 2.54
C ARG A 36 -7.72 16.80 3.41
N ASP A 37 -8.78 17.26 4.05
CA ASP A 37 -8.71 18.42 4.97
C ASP A 37 -7.83 18.12 6.18
N LEU A 38 -7.90 16.89 6.72
CA LEU A 38 -7.02 16.42 7.81
C LEU A 38 -5.54 16.39 7.40
N VAL A 39 -5.22 15.92 6.19
CA VAL A 39 -3.83 15.78 5.73
C VAL A 39 -3.27 17.09 5.16
N SER A 40 -4.13 18.04 4.78
CA SER A 40 -3.69 19.34 4.26
C SER A 40 -2.78 20.07 5.25
N LYS A 41 -1.65 20.61 4.75
CA LYS A 41 -0.75 21.44 5.57
C LYS A 41 -1.45 22.76 5.87
N PRO A 42 -1.39 23.29 7.11
CA PRO A 42 -1.81 24.66 7.35
C PRO A 42 -0.99 25.59 6.46
N LYS A 43 -1.68 26.46 5.73
CA LYS A 43 -1.05 27.44 4.85
C LYS A 43 -0.32 28.46 5.73
N ILE A 44 0.99 28.29 5.91
CA ILE A 44 1.82 29.30 6.58
C ILE A 44 1.83 30.53 5.65
N VAL A 45 1.06 31.55 6.02
CA VAL A 45 1.19 32.86 5.39
C VAL A 45 2.52 33.42 5.87
N ALA A 46 3.53 33.42 5.00
CA ALA A 46 4.78 34.11 5.27
C ALA A 46 4.47 35.61 5.49
N PRO A 47 5.05 36.27 6.51
CA PRO A 47 4.88 37.70 6.66
C PRO A 47 5.53 38.39 5.47
N ALA A 48 4.73 39.09 4.67
CA ALA A 48 5.23 39.93 3.60
C ALA A 48 6.13 41.01 4.23
N ALA A 49 7.38 41.08 3.78
CA ALA A 49 8.25 42.21 4.09
C ALA A 49 7.76 43.44 3.32
N GLY A 50 7.53 44.56 4.03
CA GLY A 50 7.29 45.86 3.39
C GLY A 50 6.37 46.79 4.18
N ASP A 51 6.99 47.62 5.00
CA ASP A 51 6.62 48.93 5.54
C ASP A 51 5.15 49.41 5.60
N GLY A 52 4.79 49.86 6.81
CA GLY A 52 4.15 51.16 6.98
C GLY A 52 2.67 51.17 7.36
N SER A 53 2.42 51.60 8.61
CA SER A 53 1.20 52.22 9.13
C SER A 53 0.25 51.35 9.95
N VAL A 54 -0.10 51.95 11.09
CA VAL A 54 -0.78 51.42 12.28
C VAL A 54 -2.27 51.27 12.02
N ASP A 55 -2.83 50.09 12.32
CA ASP A 55 -4.13 49.98 12.97
C ASP A 55 -4.29 48.63 13.68
N ASN A 56 -4.79 48.71 14.92
CA ASN A 56 -4.81 47.64 15.91
C ASN A 56 -5.82 46.53 15.59
N ASN A 57 -5.34 45.28 15.40
CA ASN A 57 -6.10 44.08 15.76
C ASN A 57 -5.21 42.82 15.85
N PRO A 58 -5.02 42.18 17.01
CA PRO A 58 -4.29 40.91 17.11
C PRO A 58 -5.27 39.74 16.87
N GLY A 59 -5.61 39.51 15.60
CA GLY A 59 -6.58 38.49 15.17
C GLY A 59 -5.95 37.27 14.50
N SER A 60 -5.28 36.43 15.30
CA SER A 60 -4.99 35.00 15.12
C SER A 60 -5.51 34.29 13.84
N GLY A 61 -4.76 34.36 12.72
CA GLY A 61 -5.04 33.54 11.53
C GLY A 61 -4.39 32.14 11.56
N SER A 62 -3.30 31.97 12.32
CA SER A 62 -2.55 30.71 12.41
C SER A 62 -3.09 29.76 13.49
N GLY A 63 -3.54 30.28 14.64
CA GLY A 63 -4.02 29.44 15.75
C GLY A 63 -5.42 28.85 15.53
N GLN A 64 -6.24 29.45 14.67
CA GLN A 64 -7.60 28.98 14.39
C GLN A 64 -7.60 27.72 13.52
N VAL A 65 -6.77 27.67 12.47
CA VAL A 65 -6.66 26.51 11.57
C VAL A 65 -6.12 25.29 12.33
N ASP A 66 -5.14 25.48 13.21
CA ASP A 66 -4.60 24.40 14.05
C ASP A 66 -5.56 23.90 15.14
N ASN A 67 -6.51 24.75 15.57
CA ASN A 67 -7.57 24.36 16.51
C ASN A 67 -8.70 23.61 15.80
N GLU A 68 -9.09 24.05 14.60
CA GLU A 68 -10.07 23.37 13.76
C GLU A 68 -9.57 21.99 13.31
N LYS A 69 -8.29 21.88 12.91
CA LYS A 69 -7.66 20.60 12.58
C LYS A 69 -7.59 19.64 13.77
N ARG A 70 -7.24 20.12 14.97
CA ARG A 70 -7.27 19.31 16.20
C ARG A 70 -8.67 18.83 16.57
N LYS A 71 -9.69 19.68 16.37
CA LYS A 71 -11.09 19.29 16.53
C LYS A 71 -11.47 18.23 15.49
N LEU A 72 -11.04 18.38 14.24
CA LEU A 72 -11.34 17.43 13.17
C LEU A 72 -10.67 16.06 13.42
N GLN A 73 -9.42 16.06 13.88
CA GLN A 73 -8.69 14.85 14.29
C GLN A 73 -9.38 14.12 15.45
N SER A 74 -10.11 14.83 16.33
CA SER A 74 -10.87 14.17 17.40
C SER A 74 -12.08 13.36 16.89
N PHE A 75 -12.54 13.59 15.66
CA PHE A 75 -13.65 12.84 15.06
C PHE A 75 -13.20 11.60 14.27
N VAL A 76 -11.93 11.52 13.86
CA VAL A 76 -11.38 10.39 13.11
C VAL A 76 -10.30 9.73 13.96
N ASN A 77 -10.70 8.67 14.67
CA ASN A 77 -9.81 7.89 15.52
C ASN A 77 -9.17 6.71 14.77
N ASP A 78 -8.30 5.98 15.46
CA ASP A 78 -7.55 4.87 14.91
C ASP A 78 -8.46 3.71 14.44
N ASP A 79 -9.59 3.47 15.13
CA ASP A 79 -10.56 2.43 14.77
C ASP A 79 -11.29 2.76 13.46
N ILE A 80 -11.68 4.03 13.28
CA ILE A 80 -12.29 4.54 12.05
C ILE A 80 -11.31 4.40 10.89
N CYS A 81 -10.06 4.83 11.08
CA CYS A 81 -9.00 4.70 10.07
C CYS A 81 -8.73 3.23 9.72
N GLY A 82 -8.65 2.35 10.71
CA GLY A 82 -8.47 0.92 10.48
C GLY A 82 -9.62 0.30 9.70
N THR A 83 -10.85 0.65 10.07
CA THR A 83 -12.08 0.23 9.39
C THR A 83 -12.13 0.71 7.94
N MET A 84 -11.76 1.97 7.70
CA MET A 84 -11.73 2.52 6.34
C MET A 84 -10.79 1.72 5.44
N LEU A 85 -9.60 1.37 5.94
CA LEU A 85 -8.63 0.58 5.20
C LEU A 85 -9.16 -0.81 4.89
N ASP A 86 -9.79 -1.48 5.86
CA ASP A 86 -10.42 -2.80 5.67
C ASP A 86 -11.47 -2.77 4.55
N VAL A 87 -12.35 -1.76 4.57
CA VAL A 87 -13.36 -1.56 3.52
C VAL A 87 -12.70 -1.28 2.17
N CYS A 88 -11.70 -0.39 2.11
CA CYS A 88 -10.96 -0.12 0.88
C CYS A 88 -10.35 -1.41 0.31
N PHE A 89 -9.70 -2.23 1.14
CA PHE A 89 -9.10 -3.49 0.69
C PHE A 89 -10.13 -4.49 0.13
N GLN A 90 -11.31 -4.57 0.75
CA GLN A 90 -12.39 -5.42 0.25
C GLN A 90 -12.96 -4.91 -1.08
N ARG A 91 -13.11 -3.58 -1.21
CA ARG A 91 -13.77 -2.91 -2.32
C ARG A 91 -12.90 -2.67 -3.57
N LEU A 92 -11.59 -2.84 -3.46
CA LEU A 92 -10.67 -2.78 -4.61
C LEU A 92 -10.77 -3.96 -5.58
N LEU A 93 -11.58 -4.97 -5.24
CA LEU A 93 -11.86 -6.14 -6.06
C LEU A 93 -13.12 -5.93 -6.89
N LYS A 94 -13.09 -6.33 -8.17
CA LYS A 94 -14.27 -6.38 -9.05
C LYS A 94 -14.98 -7.72 -8.86
N ARG A 95 -16.31 -7.77 -8.98
CA ARG A 95 -17.11 -8.99 -8.76
C ARG A 95 -16.70 -10.17 -9.64
N GLU A 96 -16.54 -9.97 -10.94
CA GLU A 96 -16.09 -10.99 -11.92
C GLU A 96 -14.73 -11.62 -11.60
N LYS A 97 -13.98 -10.97 -10.71
CA LYS A 97 -12.61 -11.30 -10.36
C LYS A 97 -12.51 -12.10 -9.05
N VAL A 98 -13.64 -12.36 -8.39
CA VAL A 98 -13.72 -13.18 -7.17
C VAL A 98 -14.22 -14.58 -7.52
N LEU A 99 -13.47 -15.62 -7.13
CA LEU A 99 -13.87 -17.01 -7.37
C LEU A 99 -15.15 -17.35 -6.57
N PRO A 100 -16.07 -18.15 -7.14
CA PRO A 100 -17.13 -18.80 -6.37
C PRO A 100 -16.48 -19.73 -5.34
N GLY A 101 -16.58 -19.40 -4.05
CA GLY A 101 -15.95 -20.18 -2.96
C GLY A 101 -15.04 -19.36 -2.04
N THR A 102 -14.64 -18.16 -2.43
CA THR A 102 -13.82 -17.22 -1.60
C THR A 102 -14.65 -16.41 -0.60
N SER A 103 -15.91 -16.80 -0.37
CA SER A 103 -16.89 -16.09 0.47
C SER A 103 -16.51 -16.01 1.95
N PHE A 104 -15.49 -16.74 2.40
CA PHE A 104 -15.13 -16.87 3.81
C PHE A 104 -14.58 -15.60 4.49
N SER A 105 -14.24 -14.53 3.76
CA SER A 105 -13.74 -13.27 4.37
C SER A 105 -14.37 -11.98 3.83
N LEU A 106 -15.12 -12.00 2.72
CA LEU A 106 -15.67 -10.77 2.12
C LEU A 106 -17.08 -10.41 2.63
N GLY A 107 -17.73 -11.28 3.40
CA GLY A 107 -19.10 -11.07 3.87
C GLY A 107 -20.11 -10.94 2.70
N PRO A 108 -21.35 -10.49 2.96
CA PRO A 108 -22.39 -10.31 1.95
C PRO A 108 -22.15 -9.12 0.99
N LEU A 109 -20.94 -8.55 0.97
CA LEU A 109 -20.60 -7.27 0.34
C LEU A 109 -20.82 -7.27 -1.18
N GLU A 110 -21.63 -6.32 -1.68
CA GLU A 110 -21.94 -6.18 -3.10
C GLU A 110 -20.78 -5.53 -3.86
N LEU A 111 -19.88 -6.28 -4.49
CA LEU A 111 -18.75 -5.70 -5.23
C LEU A 111 -19.16 -5.03 -6.55
N TRP A 112 -18.26 -4.18 -7.07
CA TRP A 112 -18.43 -3.54 -8.38
C TRP A 112 -18.64 -4.57 -9.49
N SER A 113 -19.66 -4.36 -10.31
CA SER A 113 -19.96 -5.09 -11.56
C SER A 113 -20.22 -4.11 -12.69
N ASP A 114 -20.16 -4.59 -13.94
CA ASP A 114 -20.43 -3.73 -15.10
C ASP A 114 -21.90 -3.26 -15.17
N ASP A 115 -22.81 -3.98 -14.50
CA ASP A 115 -24.22 -3.60 -14.35
C ASP A 115 -24.45 -2.47 -13.33
N PHE A 116 -23.40 -1.95 -12.68
CA PHE A 116 -23.54 -0.86 -11.72
C PHE A 116 -23.89 0.45 -12.44
N GLU A 117 -25.14 0.89 -12.32
CA GLU A 117 -25.72 2.06 -13.02
C GLU A 117 -25.11 3.44 -12.62
N GLY A 118 -24.12 3.45 -11.71
CA GLY A 118 -23.45 4.66 -11.22
C GLY A 118 -22.39 5.23 -12.18
N LYS A 119 -22.71 5.43 -13.46
CA LYS A 119 -21.98 6.21 -14.53
C LYS A 119 -20.50 6.59 -14.26
N GLY A 120 -19.66 5.62 -13.91
CA GLY A 120 -18.25 5.84 -13.64
C GLY A 120 -17.48 4.58 -13.97
N GLU A 121 -16.21 4.71 -14.32
CA GLU A 121 -15.39 3.54 -14.58
C GLU A 121 -14.88 2.94 -13.27
N PHE A 122 -14.76 1.62 -13.21
CA PHE A 122 -14.13 0.94 -12.08
C PHE A 122 -12.70 1.46 -11.83
N SER A 123 -11.98 1.87 -12.88
CA SER A 123 -10.66 2.52 -12.81
C SER A 123 -10.68 3.78 -11.93
N GLN A 124 -11.68 4.64 -12.12
CA GLN A 124 -11.86 5.88 -11.38
C GLN A 124 -12.27 5.60 -9.93
N TYR A 125 -13.21 4.69 -9.72
CA TYR A 125 -13.63 4.26 -8.38
C TYR A 125 -12.45 3.68 -7.58
N ARG A 126 -11.69 2.77 -8.19
CA ARG A 126 -10.47 2.20 -7.64
C ARG A 126 -9.45 3.29 -7.28
N SER A 127 -9.26 4.27 -8.16
CA SER A 127 -8.32 5.38 -7.93
C SER A 127 -8.73 6.22 -6.70
N ARG A 128 -10.03 6.45 -6.51
CA ARG A 128 -10.58 7.18 -5.34
C ARG A 128 -10.42 6.39 -4.04
N LEU A 129 -10.64 5.07 -4.05
CA LEU A 129 -10.36 4.23 -2.87
C LEU A 129 -8.88 4.25 -2.49
N LEU A 130 -8.00 4.15 -3.49
CA LEU A 130 -6.56 4.24 -3.29
C LEU A 130 -6.16 5.62 -2.75
N GLU A 131 -6.76 6.70 -3.24
CA GLU A 131 -6.53 8.06 -2.73
C GLU A 131 -6.91 8.18 -1.26
N LEU A 132 -8.10 7.71 -0.87
CA LEU A 132 -8.56 7.73 0.52
C LEU A 132 -7.59 6.98 1.43
N ALA A 133 -7.14 5.80 0.99
CA ALA A 133 -6.13 5.03 1.71
C ALA A 133 -4.82 5.80 1.90
N ARG A 134 -4.39 6.61 0.92
CA ARG A 134 -3.17 7.44 1.09
C ARG A 134 -3.35 8.53 2.12
N PHE A 135 -4.53 9.12 2.20
CA PHE A 135 -4.79 10.09 3.25
C PHE A 135 -4.73 9.42 4.64
N VAL A 136 -5.33 8.23 4.79
CA VAL A 136 -5.24 7.47 6.05
C VAL A 136 -3.80 7.10 6.38
N ALA A 137 -3.01 6.61 5.42
CA ALA A 137 -1.61 6.25 5.64
C ALA A 137 -0.74 7.47 5.99
N SER A 138 -1.08 8.65 5.47
CA SER A 138 -0.37 9.90 5.77
C SER A 138 -0.69 10.43 7.17
N ASP A 139 -1.94 10.29 7.64
CA ASP A 139 -2.36 10.75 8.96
C ASP A 139 -2.03 9.72 10.07
N LYS A 140 -2.24 8.43 9.81
CA LYS A 140 -2.08 7.31 10.75
C LYS A 140 -1.20 6.18 10.17
N PRO A 141 0.11 6.42 9.98
CA PRO A 141 1.00 5.47 9.31
C PRO A 141 1.11 4.11 10.01
N LEU A 142 1.06 4.07 11.35
CA LEU A 142 1.12 2.82 12.12
C LEU A 142 -0.12 1.95 11.90
N ILE A 143 -1.32 2.55 11.95
CA ILE A 143 -2.58 1.84 11.68
C ILE A 143 -2.58 1.29 10.26
N ALA A 144 -2.12 2.09 9.29
CA ALA A 144 -2.02 1.65 7.91
C ALA A 144 -1.05 0.48 7.74
N ALA A 145 0.13 0.52 8.36
CA ALA A 145 1.11 -0.56 8.30
C ALA A 145 0.57 -1.87 8.92
N ILE A 146 -0.09 -1.79 10.06
CA ILE A 146 -0.73 -2.95 10.72
C ILE A 146 -1.77 -3.56 9.78
N LYS A 147 -2.71 -2.76 9.28
CA LYS A 147 -3.82 -3.23 8.45
C LYS A 147 -3.37 -3.82 7.11
N VAL A 148 -2.37 -3.22 6.46
CA VAL A 148 -1.74 -3.79 5.26
C VAL A 148 -1.10 -5.14 5.57
N SER A 149 -0.35 -5.24 6.68
CA SER A 149 0.33 -6.48 7.07
C SER A 149 -0.67 -7.59 7.41
N GLU A 150 -1.72 -7.29 8.16
CA GLU A 150 -2.82 -8.22 8.48
C GLU A 150 -3.53 -8.71 7.22
N ARG A 151 -3.80 -7.79 6.27
CA ARG A 151 -4.44 -8.13 5.00
C ARG A 151 -3.58 -9.07 4.17
N ILE A 152 -2.28 -8.80 4.06
CA ILE A 152 -1.33 -9.66 3.34
C ILE A 152 -1.25 -11.03 4.01
N ALA A 153 -1.12 -11.09 5.34
CA ALA A 153 -1.08 -12.34 6.08
C ALA A 153 -2.35 -13.18 5.86
N THR A 154 -3.52 -12.53 5.81
CA THR A 154 -4.80 -13.19 5.49
C THR A 154 -4.81 -13.72 4.06
N ILE A 155 -4.33 -12.95 3.09
CA ILE A 155 -4.22 -13.38 1.69
C ILE A 155 -3.28 -14.57 1.57
N ILE A 156 -2.11 -14.54 2.19
CA ILE A 156 -1.15 -15.65 2.22
C ILE A 156 -1.82 -16.92 2.75
N LYS A 157 -2.50 -16.83 3.90
CA LYS A 157 -3.23 -17.97 4.48
C LYS A 157 -4.31 -18.50 3.53
N SER A 158 -5.06 -17.62 2.87
CA SER A 158 -6.08 -18.04 1.90
C SER A 158 -5.48 -18.72 0.66
N LEU A 159 -4.33 -18.24 0.17
CA LEU A 159 -3.64 -18.82 -0.98
C LEU A 159 -3.05 -20.20 -0.69
N LEU A 160 -2.66 -20.46 0.57
CA LEU A 160 -2.25 -21.79 1.02
C LEU A 160 -3.41 -22.80 1.01
N LEU A 161 -4.65 -22.33 1.21
CA LEU A 161 -5.85 -23.17 1.21
C LEU A 161 -6.41 -23.39 -0.20
N SER A 162 -6.25 -22.41 -1.10
CA SER A 162 -6.61 -22.53 -2.52
C SER A 162 -5.79 -21.56 -3.36
N PRO A 163 -4.96 -22.03 -4.32
CA PRO A 163 -4.21 -21.13 -5.20
C PRO A 163 -5.17 -20.33 -6.09
N MET A 164 -5.24 -19.03 -5.88
CA MET A 164 -6.16 -18.09 -6.54
C MET A 164 -5.42 -17.11 -7.47
N SER A 165 -6.15 -16.46 -8.39
CA SER A 165 -5.63 -15.56 -9.41
C SER A 165 -4.82 -14.35 -8.86
N ALA A 166 -3.86 -13.87 -9.65
CA ALA A 166 -2.86 -12.83 -9.34
C ALA A 166 -3.40 -11.41 -8.99
N GLN A 167 -4.70 -11.25 -8.82
CA GLN A 167 -5.36 -9.93 -8.77
C GLN A 167 -5.25 -9.23 -7.41
N HIS A 168 -5.00 -9.98 -6.33
CA HIS A 168 -4.76 -9.44 -4.98
C HIS A 168 -3.40 -8.73 -4.84
N ALA A 169 -2.39 -9.12 -5.63
CA ALA A 169 -1.05 -8.53 -5.60
C ALA A 169 -1.04 -7.05 -6.03
N ASN A 170 -1.93 -6.67 -6.96
CA ASN A 170 -2.05 -5.30 -7.46
C ASN A 170 -2.66 -4.33 -6.45
N GLY A 171 -3.38 -4.82 -5.43
CA GLY A 171 -3.84 -3.99 -4.32
C GLY A 171 -2.64 -3.57 -3.48
N VAL A 172 -1.96 -4.55 -2.89
CA VAL A 172 -0.84 -4.38 -1.95
C VAL A 172 0.31 -3.55 -2.53
N ARG A 173 0.69 -3.78 -3.79
CA ARG A 173 1.73 -2.99 -4.47
C ARG A 173 1.46 -1.47 -4.40
N GLU A 174 0.20 -1.08 -4.56
CA GLU A 174 -0.20 0.32 -4.57
C GLU A 174 -0.26 0.93 -3.16
N TYR A 175 -0.53 0.11 -2.12
CA TYR A 175 -0.49 0.53 -0.72
C TYR A 175 0.92 0.62 -0.15
N CYS A 176 1.80 -0.33 -0.45
CA CYS A 176 3.20 -0.25 -0.04
C CYS A 176 3.89 0.95 -0.69
N LYS A 177 3.54 1.28 -1.95
CA LYS A 177 3.87 2.59 -2.52
C LYS A 177 3.30 3.70 -1.66
N CYS A 178 2.01 3.74 -1.42
CA CYS A 178 1.37 4.81 -0.64
C CYS A 178 1.89 5.01 0.80
N GLY A 179 2.28 3.96 1.53
CA GLY A 179 2.81 4.07 2.90
C GLY A 179 4.26 4.58 2.96
N PHE A 180 5.01 4.52 1.85
CA PHE A 180 6.42 4.88 1.77
C PHE A 180 6.78 5.92 0.69
N ASP A 181 5.89 6.19 -0.26
CA ASP A 181 5.91 7.26 -1.28
C ASP A 181 5.45 8.59 -0.69
N GLY A 182 5.56 8.73 0.64
CA GLY A 182 5.49 10.01 1.32
C GLY A 182 6.67 10.87 0.89
N SER A 183 6.56 11.49 -0.29
CA SER A 183 7.34 12.65 -0.66
C SER A 183 6.96 13.82 0.27
N ASN A 184 7.55 13.81 1.44
CA ASN A 184 7.99 14.97 2.16
C ASN A 184 9.06 14.42 3.10
N GLU A 185 10.22 15.05 3.12
CA GLU A 185 10.74 15.81 4.27
C GLU A 185 9.95 15.79 5.60
N TYR A 186 9.32 14.67 5.97
CA TYR A 186 8.89 14.35 7.32
C TYR A 186 10.00 13.52 7.98
N LEU A 187 11.22 14.06 7.87
CA LEU A 187 12.26 13.86 8.85
C LEU A 187 11.83 14.60 10.13
N GLY A 188 10.78 14.08 10.76
CA GLY A 188 10.08 14.69 11.88
C GLY A 188 9.05 13.76 12.52
N GLY A 189 8.85 12.54 12.01
CA GLY A 189 8.30 11.47 12.82
C GLY A 189 9.27 11.18 13.97
N SER A 190 8.77 10.99 15.18
CA SER A 190 9.61 10.53 16.29
C SER A 190 10.35 9.27 15.85
N SER A 191 11.62 9.13 16.22
CA SER A 191 12.42 7.91 15.98
C SER A 191 11.66 6.64 16.38
N GLU A 192 10.76 6.74 17.35
CA GLU A 192 9.86 5.69 17.81
C GLU A 192 8.82 5.25 16.76
N THR A 193 8.18 6.18 16.05
CA THR A 193 7.19 5.85 15.00
C THR A 193 7.88 5.10 13.86
N GLN A 194 9.06 5.57 13.44
CA GLN A 194 9.85 4.91 12.42
C GLN A 194 10.28 3.51 12.85
N LEU A 195 10.73 3.35 14.10
CA LEU A 195 11.14 2.07 14.64
C LEU A 195 9.96 1.08 14.74
N ALA A 196 8.79 1.54 15.15
CA ALA A 196 7.57 0.74 15.18
C ALA A 196 7.14 0.28 13.77
N LEU A 197 7.19 1.19 12.78
CA LEU A 197 6.97 0.83 11.37
C LEU A 197 7.98 -0.24 10.90
N CYS A 198 9.26 -0.08 11.25
CA CYS A 198 10.28 -1.06 10.89
C CYS A 198 9.97 -2.44 11.46
N ARG A 199 9.59 -2.54 12.74
CA ARG A 199 9.20 -3.82 13.36
C ARG A 199 8.03 -4.49 12.66
N ILE A 200 7.01 -3.73 12.28
CA ILE A 200 5.83 -4.26 11.58
C ILE A 200 6.23 -4.85 10.23
N PHE A 201 6.96 -4.08 9.41
CA PHE A 201 7.35 -4.52 8.07
C PHE A 201 8.44 -5.58 8.09
N GLU A 202 9.32 -5.60 9.09
CA GLU A 202 10.26 -6.69 9.32
C GLU A 202 9.51 -8.01 9.58
N GLY A 203 8.50 -8.01 10.46
CA GLY A 203 7.68 -9.20 10.71
C GLY A 203 6.96 -9.71 9.44
N LEU A 204 6.41 -8.79 8.64
CA LEU A 204 5.81 -9.12 7.35
C LEU A 204 6.85 -9.67 6.37
N LEU A 205 8.03 -9.07 6.29
CA LEU A 205 9.10 -9.50 5.43
C LEU A 205 9.54 -10.93 5.78
N GLN A 206 9.74 -11.23 7.05
CA GLN A 206 10.09 -12.59 7.50
C GLN A 206 9.03 -13.62 7.12
N GLN A 207 7.74 -13.27 7.24
CA GLN A 207 6.66 -14.14 6.76
C GLN A 207 6.78 -14.40 5.25
N LEU A 208 7.00 -13.37 4.43
CA LEU A 208 7.14 -13.51 2.98
C LEU A 208 8.37 -14.35 2.59
N LEU A 209 9.52 -14.14 3.25
CA LEU A 209 10.75 -14.89 3.02
C LEU A 209 10.60 -16.38 3.37
N SER A 210 9.76 -16.71 4.35
CA SER A 210 9.51 -18.09 4.77
C SER A 210 8.67 -18.92 3.78
N LEU A 211 7.99 -18.28 2.81
CA LEU A 211 7.11 -18.96 1.87
C LEU A 211 7.89 -19.80 0.86
N LYS A 212 7.53 -21.07 0.69
CA LYS A 212 8.17 -22.00 -0.26
C LYS A 212 7.36 -22.21 -1.53
N TRP A 213 6.73 -21.16 -2.03
CA TRP A 213 5.88 -21.25 -3.23
C TRP A 213 6.71 -21.46 -4.49
N THR A 214 6.41 -22.52 -5.23
CA THR A 214 7.08 -22.89 -6.49
C THR A 214 6.18 -22.75 -7.71
N GLU A 215 4.86 -22.65 -7.49
CA GLU A 215 3.88 -22.47 -8.57
C GLU A 215 4.05 -21.10 -9.23
N PRO A 216 4.14 -21.00 -10.58
CA PRO A 216 4.42 -19.74 -11.25
C PRO A 216 3.52 -18.56 -10.86
N ALA A 217 2.22 -18.79 -10.69
CA ALA A 217 1.29 -17.74 -10.27
C ALA A 217 1.56 -17.24 -8.85
N LEU A 218 1.94 -18.13 -7.93
CA LEU A 218 2.27 -17.77 -6.55
C LEU A 218 3.65 -17.10 -6.46
N VAL A 219 4.61 -17.56 -7.26
CA VAL A 219 5.92 -16.92 -7.39
C VAL A 219 5.79 -15.48 -7.89
N GLU A 220 4.94 -15.25 -8.89
CA GLU A 220 4.65 -13.90 -9.40
C GLU A 220 4.09 -12.99 -8.30
N VAL A 221 3.10 -13.49 -7.54
CA VAL A 221 2.51 -12.77 -6.40
C VAL A 221 3.55 -12.44 -5.32
N LEU A 222 4.41 -13.40 -4.96
CA LEU A 222 5.46 -13.18 -3.98
C LEU A 222 6.49 -12.16 -4.47
N GLY A 223 6.89 -12.24 -5.75
CA GLY A 223 7.74 -11.22 -6.38
C GLY A 223 7.13 -9.82 -6.31
N HIS A 224 5.82 -9.70 -6.54
CA HIS A 224 5.11 -8.43 -6.37
C HIS A 224 5.17 -7.86 -4.95
N TYR A 225 5.00 -8.69 -3.92
CA TYR A 225 5.10 -8.25 -2.53
C TYR A 225 6.52 -7.84 -2.14
N LEU A 226 7.54 -8.59 -2.58
CA LEU A 226 8.94 -8.27 -2.32
C LEU A 226 9.35 -6.95 -3.02
N ASP A 227 8.95 -6.74 -4.27
CA ASP A 227 9.16 -5.46 -4.99
C ASP A 227 8.51 -4.28 -4.26
N ALA A 228 7.30 -4.49 -3.75
CA ALA A 228 6.54 -3.47 -3.03
C ALA A 228 7.23 -3.02 -1.72
N LEU A 229 8.00 -3.91 -1.07
CA LEU A 229 8.82 -3.60 0.10
C LEU A 229 10.15 -2.90 -0.23
N GLY A 230 10.42 -2.60 -1.50
CA GLY A 230 11.68 -1.94 -1.91
C GLY A 230 11.98 -0.62 -1.22
N LEU A 231 10.94 0.21 -0.98
CA LEU A 231 11.12 1.46 -0.25
C LEU A 231 11.43 1.24 1.23
N PHE A 232 10.87 0.20 1.86
CA PHE A 232 11.21 -0.20 3.22
C PHE A 232 12.69 -0.63 3.31
N LEU A 233 13.16 -1.44 2.35
CA LEU A 233 14.54 -1.94 2.31
C LEU A 233 15.60 -0.85 2.11
N LYS A 234 15.21 0.31 1.56
CA LYS A 234 16.07 1.50 1.53
C LYS A 234 16.45 1.98 2.94
N TYR A 235 15.54 1.84 3.90
CA TYR A 235 15.74 2.24 5.30
C TYR A 235 16.10 1.06 6.22
N PHE A 236 15.96 -0.18 5.72
CA PHE A 236 16.30 -1.41 6.44
C PHE A 236 17.28 -2.26 5.60
N PRO A 237 18.58 -1.89 5.59
CA PRO A 237 19.57 -2.51 4.70
C PRO A 237 19.86 -3.98 5.04
N GLU A 238 19.73 -4.39 6.30
CA GLU A 238 20.01 -5.76 6.77
C GLU A 238 19.12 -6.83 6.09
N GLY A 239 17.91 -6.45 5.67
CA GLY A 239 16.99 -7.35 4.98
C GLY A 239 17.30 -7.58 3.51
N VAL A 240 18.14 -6.74 2.89
CA VAL A 240 18.36 -6.71 1.43
C VAL A 240 18.94 -8.04 0.93
N GLY A 241 19.97 -8.56 1.58
CA GLY A 241 20.59 -9.85 1.22
C GLY A 241 19.59 -11.00 1.24
N SER A 242 18.77 -11.08 2.28
CA SER A 242 17.74 -12.12 2.42
C SER A 242 16.69 -12.04 1.31
N VAL A 243 16.27 -10.84 0.93
CA VAL A 243 15.33 -10.62 -0.18
C VAL A 243 15.92 -11.04 -1.52
N ILE A 244 17.18 -10.69 -1.78
CA ILE A 244 17.88 -11.08 -3.00
C ILE A 244 18.00 -12.60 -3.12
N ASN A 245 18.46 -13.25 -2.04
CA ASN A 245 18.55 -14.70 -1.99
C ASN A 245 17.19 -15.35 -2.25
N LYS A 246 16.12 -14.79 -1.69
CA LYS A 246 14.76 -15.27 -1.94
C LYS A 246 14.33 -15.12 -3.39
N LEU A 247 14.66 -14.01 -4.05
CA LEU A 247 14.35 -13.82 -5.46
C LEU A 247 15.08 -14.85 -6.35
N PHE A 248 16.34 -15.18 -6.04
CA PHE A 248 17.07 -16.25 -6.75
C PHE A 248 16.50 -17.64 -6.48
N GLU A 249 16.12 -17.93 -5.23
CA GLU A 249 15.40 -19.16 -4.88
C GLU A 249 14.12 -19.31 -5.71
N LEU A 250 13.32 -18.25 -5.81
CA LEU A 250 12.11 -18.25 -6.62
C LEU A 250 12.41 -18.43 -8.11
N LEU A 251 13.43 -17.76 -8.64
CA LEU A 251 13.81 -17.86 -10.05
C LEU A 251 14.22 -19.29 -10.43
N THR A 252 14.97 -19.96 -9.55
CA THR A 252 15.47 -21.34 -9.74
C THR A 252 14.40 -22.40 -9.53
N SER A 253 13.36 -22.12 -8.74
CA SER A 253 12.22 -23.04 -8.55
C SER A 253 11.31 -23.19 -9.79
N LEU A 254 11.37 -22.26 -10.75
CA LEU A 254 10.48 -22.25 -11.91
C LEU A 254 10.96 -23.23 -12.98
N PRO A 255 10.05 -24.00 -13.64
CA PRO A 255 10.42 -25.01 -14.63
C PRO A 255 11.00 -24.38 -15.90
N PHE A 256 12.16 -24.88 -16.36
CA PHE A 256 12.90 -24.34 -17.53
C PHE A 256 12.26 -24.76 -18.87
N VAL A 257 11.67 -25.95 -18.93
CA VAL A 257 11.10 -26.52 -20.16
C VAL A 257 9.68 -26.01 -20.36
N VAL A 258 9.51 -25.14 -21.35
CA VAL A 258 8.23 -24.54 -21.72
C VAL A 258 7.74 -25.21 -23.00
N LYS A 259 6.66 -26.03 -22.90
CA LYS A 259 6.04 -26.67 -24.07
C LYS A 259 5.43 -25.66 -25.06
N ASP A 260 5.09 -24.44 -24.61
CA ASP A 260 4.53 -23.38 -25.46
C ASP A 260 5.01 -21.97 -25.03
N PRO A 261 5.90 -21.29 -25.80
CA PRO A 261 6.58 -20.05 -25.38
C PRO A 261 5.69 -18.82 -25.17
N LYS A 262 4.46 -18.83 -25.70
CA LYS A 262 3.55 -17.67 -25.71
C LYS A 262 2.55 -17.62 -24.54
N THR A 263 2.34 -18.73 -23.83
CA THR A 263 1.34 -18.85 -22.75
C THR A 263 1.92 -19.32 -21.42
N SER A 264 3.25 -19.43 -21.34
CA SER A 264 3.93 -19.96 -20.17
C SER A 264 3.86 -19.02 -18.97
N SER A 265 3.04 -19.38 -17.98
CA SER A 265 2.99 -18.73 -16.67
C SER A 265 4.38 -18.66 -16.01
N ALA A 266 5.24 -19.66 -16.23
CA ALA A 266 6.62 -19.66 -15.74
C ALA A 266 7.47 -18.54 -16.36
N ARG A 267 7.20 -18.13 -17.61
CA ARG A 267 7.89 -16.99 -18.24
C ARG A 267 7.48 -15.67 -17.60
N TYR A 268 6.18 -15.47 -17.34
CA TYR A 268 5.67 -14.28 -16.68
C TYR A 268 6.23 -14.14 -15.25
N ALA A 269 6.23 -15.24 -14.50
CA ALA A 269 6.81 -15.28 -13.16
C ALA A 269 8.31 -14.89 -13.17
N ARG A 270 9.11 -15.47 -14.09
CA ARG A 270 10.54 -15.08 -14.24
C ARG A 270 10.71 -13.60 -14.53
N LEU A 271 9.97 -13.07 -15.51
CA LEU A 271 10.04 -11.66 -15.86
C LEU A 271 9.71 -10.76 -14.67
N GLN A 272 8.69 -11.12 -13.88
CA GLN A 272 8.32 -10.38 -12.69
C GLN A 272 9.41 -10.45 -11.61
N ILE A 273 10.04 -11.60 -11.38
CA ILE A 273 11.16 -11.73 -10.45
C ILE A 273 12.37 -10.88 -10.89
N CYS A 274 12.78 -10.96 -12.16
CA CYS A 274 13.86 -10.14 -12.71
C CYS A 274 13.54 -8.64 -12.61
N THR A 275 12.30 -8.24 -12.93
CA THR A 275 11.85 -6.84 -12.81
C THR A 275 11.92 -6.35 -11.37
N SER A 276 11.50 -7.18 -10.42
CA SER A 276 11.55 -6.89 -8.99
C SER A 276 12.99 -6.72 -8.52
N PHE A 277 13.89 -7.62 -8.93
CA PHE A 277 15.32 -7.50 -8.62
C PHE A 277 15.91 -6.16 -9.10
N VAL A 278 15.66 -5.77 -10.35
CA VAL A 278 16.17 -4.49 -10.90
C VAL A 278 15.62 -3.29 -10.13
N ARG A 279 14.34 -3.29 -9.77
CA ARG A 279 13.72 -2.19 -9.01
C ARG A 279 14.25 -2.11 -7.58
N LEU A 280 14.44 -3.25 -6.93
CA LEU A 280 15.06 -3.32 -5.61
C LEU A 280 16.50 -2.85 -5.65
N ALA A 281 17.26 -3.25 -6.67
CA ALA A 281 18.64 -2.81 -6.86
C ALA A 281 18.74 -1.28 -6.98
N LYS A 282 17.82 -0.68 -7.75
CA LYS A 282 17.72 0.78 -7.87
C LYS A 282 17.33 1.46 -6.56
N SER A 283 16.47 0.84 -5.76
CA SER A 283 15.96 1.44 -4.51
C SER A 283 16.95 1.30 -3.35
N ALA A 284 17.71 0.21 -3.32
CA ALA A 284 18.64 -0.13 -2.26
C ALA A 284 20.08 0.39 -2.50
N GLU A 285 20.43 0.77 -3.75
CA GLU A 285 21.71 1.33 -4.22
C GLU A 285 22.94 1.03 -3.34
N LYS A 286 23.12 1.75 -2.22
CA LYS A 286 24.25 1.61 -1.29
C LYS A 286 24.28 0.28 -0.50
N SER A 287 23.13 -0.26 -0.10
CA SER A 287 23.03 -1.51 0.67
C SER A 287 23.10 -2.76 -0.19
N LEU A 288 22.98 -2.63 -1.52
CA LEU A 288 23.12 -3.74 -2.46
C LEU A 288 24.58 -4.10 -2.76
N LEU A 289 25.49 -3.11 -2.77
CA LEU A 289 26.88 -3.26 -3.19
C LEU A 289 27.65 -4.42 -2.49
N PRO A 290 27.50 -4.67 -1.18
CA PRO A 290 28.16 -5.80 -0.52
C PRO A 290 27.69 -7.16 -1.03
N HIS A 291 26.40 -7.29 -1.40
CA HIS A 291 25.81 -8.54 -1.86
C HIS A 291 26.13 -8.86 -3.32
N MET A 292 26.32 -7.84 -4.18
CA MET A 292 26.72 -8.04 -5.58
C MET A 292 28.11 -8.68 -5.74
N LYS A 293 29.01 -8.48 -4.77
CA LYS A 293 30.33 -9.13 -4.76
C LYS A 293 30.23 -10.63 -4.51
N GLY A 294 29.24 -11.09 -3.75
CA GLY A 294 28.96 -12.51 -3.51
C GLY A 294 28.27 -13.18 -4.71
N LEU A 295 27.35 -12.48 -5.39
CA LEU A 295 26.64 -13.01 -6.57
C LEU A 295 27.57 -13.41 -7.72
N ARG A 296 28.73 -12.76 -7.83
CA ARG A 296 29.74 -13.08 -8.86
C ARG A 296 30.54 -14.34 -8.55
N LEU A 297 30.50 -14.85 -7.32
CA LEU A 297 31.32 -15.98 -6.87
C LEU A 297 30.51 -17.27 -6.68
N GLU A 298 29.18 -17.20 -6.52
CA GLU A 298 28.38 -18.36 -6.09
C GLU A 298 27.26 -18.80 -7.06
N GLN A 299 26.91 -18.02 -8.08
CA GLN A 299 25.88 -18.43 -9.05
C GLN A 299 26.24 -18.05 -10.49
N GLU A 300 26.43 -19.05 -11.35
CA GLU A 300 26.30 -18.89 -12.80
C GLU A 300 24.85 -18.52 -13.15
N LEU A 301 24.54 -17.23 -13.08
CA LEU A 301 23.28 -16.69 -13.55
C LEU A 301 23.23 -16.77 -15.08
N PRO A 302 22.15 -17.30 -15.69
CA PRO A 302 22.02 -17.31 -17.13
C PRO A 302 22.11 -15.87 -17.68
N GLU A 303 22.92 -15.70 -18.74
CA GLU A 303 23.32 -14.41 -19.33
C GLU A 303 22.17 -13.45 -19.68
N ALA A 304 20.93 -13.93 -19.71
CA ALA A 304 19.74 -13.13 -19.99
C ALA A 304 19.39 -12.05 -18.94
N CYS A 305 19.99 -12.08 -17.73
CA CYS A 305 19.73 -11.05 -16.70
C CYS A 305 20.66 -9.84 -16.76
N TRP A 306 21.77 -9.90 -17.52
CA TRP A 306 22.75 -8.82 -17.57
C TRP A 306 22.48 -7.89 -18.75
N VAL A 307 21.43 -7.06 -18.67
CA VAL A 307 21.42 -5.83 -19.48
C VAL A 307 22.34 -4.85 -18.77
N ARG A 308 23.55 -4.75 -19.34
CA ARG A 308 24.65 -3.86 -19.03
C ARG A 308 24.16 -2.46 -18.60
N VAL A 309 24.21 -2.18 -17.30
CA VAL A 309 24.19 -0.80 -16.79
C VAL A 309 25.64 -0.35 -16.79
N GLU A 310 26.07 0.28 -17.88
CA GLU A 310 27.30 1.06 -17.90
C GLU A 310 26.96 2.53 -17.61
N PRO A 311 27.90 3.29 -16.99
CA PRO A 311 27.68 4.61 -16.40
C PRO A 311 27.31 5.71 -17.40
#